data_AF-A0A7Y4NGV3-F1
#
_entry.id   AF-A0A7Y4NGV3-F1
#
_cell.length_a   1.000
_cell.length_b   1.000
_cell.length_c   1.000
_cell.angle_alpha   90.00
_cell.angle_beta   90.00
_cell.angle_gamma   90.00
#
_symmetry.space_group_name_H-M   'P 1'
#
loop_
_entity.id
_entity.type
_entity.pdbx_description
1 polymer ?
#
loop_
_entity_poly.entity_id
_entity_poly.type
_entity_poly.pdbx_seq_one_letter_code
_entity_poly.pdbx_strand_id
1 'polypeptide(L)'
;MPPVIHESPQKRWQNWHQSYIQKLALLVDVWNANASQSTVPGYVDTTQGLQGLIQRALTERLEIRGLGGGWSFTKAPATSGILVNTKPLNYLFPAPRTHPAYPGRREDLLFAQCGVSVAELNHFLKGIGKSLPTSGASNGQTIAGAIGTGTHGSSLEFGAMQDFVVGLHLVVSPDRHVWLERASAPVIHDEIPQNLGAELVRDDALFNAALVGLGGFGIVHGVLMEVEDLYYLQAYRHRVPLTEELWRAFDQLDFSGIALPGPPGLKPYHFQAVINPNDLDRGVYVTVMYKHAQRPEGSKPPSPGSKLTQGDSALEIVGVLTDMVSELTIPVLSRLMDRFYGEYDDVSGTHGELFTDTTTRGKAWGSAMGVPLGRVRETVELALAVNRAYPFPGLFGLRYALPSRATLAFTSHAPMTCVLDIDGAASTRTKTYSRRVWKGLAEAGIPHTFHWGKLHELDGPAVRGLYGAARVDAWSNARNALLTTPELRAAFANDYLRSLGLA
;
A
#
# COMPACT_ATOMS: atom_id res chain seq x y z
N MET A 1 -32.50 6.40 -1.27
CA MET A 1 -32.87 4.97 -1.39
C MET A 1 -31.93 4.23 -0.44
N PRO A 2 -32.41 3.36 0.45
CA PRO A 2 -31.52 2.69 1.40
C PRO A 2 -30.40 1.97 0.65
N PRO A 3 -29.19 1.89 1.24
CA PRO A 3 -28.08 1.19 0.60
C PRO A 3 -28.43 -0.29 0.46
N VAL A 4 -27.89 -0.92 -0.58
CA VAL A 4 -28.17 -2.33 -0.84
C VAL A 4 -27.14 -3.16 -0.08
N ILE A 5 -27.58 -3.81 0.99
CA ILE A 5 -26.76 -4.71 1.81
C ILE A 5 -27.15 -6.15 1.48
N HIS A 6 -26.20 -6.90 0.91
CA HIS A 6 -26.39 -8.31 0.58
C HIS A 6 -25.62 -9.19 1.56
N GLU A 7 -26.33 -10.01 2.32
CA GLU A 7 -25.70 -11.03 3.17
C GLU A 7 -25.27 -12.24 2.32
N SER A 8 -23.99 -12.57 2.38
CA SER A 8 -23.45 -13.76 1.74
C SER A 8 -23.64 -14.98 2.66
N PRO A 9 -24.04 -16.14 2.11
CA PRO A 9 -24.11 -17.39 2.89
C PRO A 9 -22.71 -17.92 3.25
N GLN A 10 -21.63 -17.34 2.70
CA GLN A 10 -20.26 -17.77 2.99
C GLN A 10 -19.90 -17.52 4.45
N LYS A 11 -19.36 -18.54 5.11
CA LYS A 11 -18.81 -18.47 6.49
C LYS A 11 -17.29 -18.54 6.55
N ARG A 12 -16.66 -18.50 5.38
CA ARG A 12 -15.20 -18.56 5.20
C ARG A 12 -14.79 -17.65 4.06
N TRP A 13 -13.73 -16.88 4.28
CA TRP A 13 -13.12 -16.02 3.28
C TRP A 13 -11.61 -16.30 3.20
N GLN A 14 -11.03 -16.14 2.02
CA GLN A 14 -9.60 -16.28 1.78
C GLN A 14 -9.09 -14.99 1.13
N ASN A 15 -7.94 -14.50 1.60
CA ASN A 15 -7.31 -13.32 1.02
C ASN A 15 -6.74 -13.63 -0.37
N TRP A 16 -6.43 -12.58 -1.14
CA TRP A 16 -6.01 -12.67 -2.54
C TRP A 16 -4.79 -13.57 -2.75
N HIS A 17 -3.77 -13.43 -1.90
CA HIS A 17 -2.53 -14.21 -1.95
C HIS A 17 -2.61 -15.57 -1.23
N GLN A 18 -3.80 -15.98 -0.78
CA GLN A 18 -4.02 -17.27 -0.12
C GLN A 18 -3.12 -17.51 1.11
N SER A 19 -2.63 -16.46 1.76
CA SER A 19 -1.75 -16.56 2.94
C SER A 19 -2.51 -16.99 4.19
N TYR A 20 -3.84 -16.79 4.23
CA TYR A 20 -4.69 -17.31 5.29
C TYR A 20 -6.15 -17.49 4.84
N ILE A 21 -6.89 -18.32 5.59
CA ILE A 21 -8.34 -18.46 5.49
C ILE A 21 -8.93 -18.01 6.81
N GLN A 22 -9.96 -17.17 6.75
CA GLN A 22 -10.68 -16.64 7.90
C GLN A 22 -12.07 -17.28 7.98
N LYS A 23 -12.41 -17.85 9.14
CA LYS A 23 -13.80 -18.18 9.47
C LYS A 23 -14.48 -16.93 10.01
N LEU A 24 -15.73 -16.68 9.62
CA LEU A 24 -16.44 -15.45 9.95
C LEU A 24 -17.92 -15.74 10.23
N ALA A 25 -18.53 -14.92 11.07
CA ALA A 25 -19.94 -15.00 11.40
C ALA A 25 -20.80 -14.54 10.22
N LEU A 26 -20.41 -13.44 9.56
CA LEU A 26 -21.16 -12.85 8.46
C LEU A 26 -20.25 -12.15 7.46
N LEU A 27 -20.46 -12.40 6.16
CA LEU A 27 -19.88 -11.62 5.08
C LEU A 27 -21.03 -10.82 4.45
N VAL A 28 -20.86 -9.50 4.34
CA VAL A 28 -21.85 -8.62 3.70
C VAL A 28 -21.21 -7.86 2.55
N ASP A 29 -21.91 -7.78 1.43
CA ASP A 29 -21.57 -6.87 0.34
C ASP A 29 -22.39 -5.59 0.50
N VAL A 30 -21.72 -4.44 0.58
CA VAL A 30 -22.38 -3.13 0.68
C VAL A 30 -22.25 -2.43 -0.66
N TRP A 31 -23.40 -2.09 -1.24
CA TRP A 31 -23.49 -1.43 -2.52
C TRP A 31 -24.10 -0.05 -2.37
N ASN A 32 -23.56 0.87 -3.18
CA ASN A 32 -24.21 2.15 -3.39
C ASN A 32 -25.63 1.95 -3.94
N ALA A 33 -26.55 2.83 -3.55
CA ALA A 33 -27.92 2.79 -4.03
C ALA A 33 -28.03 2.96 -5.56
N ASN A 34 -27.08 3.65 -6.20
CA ASN A 34 -26.97 3.76 -7.66
C ASN A 34 -25.51 3.62 -8.10
N ALA A 35 -25.06 2.40 -8.39
CA ALA A 35 -23.68 2.14 -8.82
C ALA A 35 -23.24 2.92 -10.07
N SER A 36 -24.17 3.40 -10.90
CA SER A 36 -23.86 4.09 -12.16
C SER A 36 -23.65 5.59 -12.02
N GLN A 37 -24.02 6.19 -10.88
CA GLN A 37 -23.93 7.63 -10.70
C GLN A 37 -23.59 8.01 -9.25
N SER A 38 -22.48 8.74 -9.10
CA SER A 38 -22.08 9.32 -7.82
C SER A 38 -23.05 10.42 -7.41
N THR A 39 -23.69 10.27 -6.25
CA THR A 39 -24.61 11.27 -5.69
C THR A 39 -24.40 11.42 -4.19
N VAL A 40 -24.50 12.65 -3.67
CA VAL A 40 -24.36 12.90 -2.23
C VAL A 40 -25.46 12.19 -1.42
N PRO A 41 -26.75 12.22 -1.81
CA PRO A 41 -27.77 11.45 -1.11
C PRO A 41 -27.48 9.94 -1.05
N GLY A 42 -27.04 9.32 -2.16
CA GLY A 42 -26.69 7.90 -2.16
C GLY A 42 -25.47 7.56 -1.30
N TYR A 43 -24.53 8.50 -1.17
CA TYR A 43 -23.40 8.39 -0.25
C TYR A 43 -23.87 8.47 1.22
N VAL A 44 -24.76 9.41 1.55
CA VAL A 44 -25.34 9.52 2.90
C VAL A 44 -26.15 8.27 3.26
N ASP A 45 -26.97 7.76 2.35
CA ASP A 45 -27.71 6.50 2.51
C ASP A 45 -26.73 5.35 2.84
N THR A 46 -25.60 5.26 2.14
CA THR A 46 -24.56 4.26 2.40
C THR A 46 -23.93 4.40 3.78
N THR A 47 -23.71 5.63 4.26
CA THR A 47 -23.21 5.90 5.62
C THR A 47 -24.16 5.31 6.66
N GLN A 48 -25.47 5.49 6.51
CA GLN A 48 -26.49 4.93 7.40
C GLN A 48 -26.47 3.39 7.39
N GLY A 49 -26.27 2.76 6.23
CA GLY A 49 -26.10 1.31 6.13
C GLY A 49 -24.90 0.79 6.91
N LEU A 50 -23.75 1.48 6.80
CA LEU A 50 -22.54 1.15 7.56
C LEU A 50 -22.78 1.32 9.07
N GLN A 51 -23.46 2.37 9.50
CA GLN A 51 -23.87 2.56 10.89
C GLN A 51 -24.75 1.42 11.40
N GLY A 52 -25.71 0.95 10.59
CA GLY A 52 -26.55 -0.20 10.93
C GLY A 52 -25.76 -1.50 11.09
N LEU A 53 -24.72 -1.72 10.27
CA LEU A 53 -23.83 -2.88 10.42
C LEU A 53 -22.99 -2.78 11.70
N ILE A 54 -22.53 -1.59 12.08
CA ILE A 54 -21.83 -1.37 13.35
C ILE A 54 -22.79 -1.62 14.53
N GLN A 55 -24.03 -1.14 14.46
CA GLN A 55 -25.04 -1.39 15.48
C GLN A 55 -25.27 -2.89 15.67
N ARG A 56 -25.38 -3.63 14.57
CA ARG A 56 -25.51 -5.09 14.61
C ARG A 56 -24.30 -5.74 15.27
N ALA A 57 -23.09 -5.35 14.89
CA ALA A 57 -21.86 -5.86 15.49
C ALA A 57 -21.85 -5.67 17.01
N LEU A 58 -22.27 -4.49 17.50
CA LEU A 58 -22.38 -4.21 18.93
C LEU A 58 -23.44 -5.06 19.63
N THR A 59 -24.64 -5.14 19.05
CA THR A 59 -25.76 -5.94 19.61
C THR A 59 -25.41 -7.41 19.70
N GLU A 60 -24.77 -7.96 18.67
CA GLU A 60 -24.36 -9.37 18.59
C GLU A 60 -23.00 -9.65 19.24
N ARG A 61 -22.32 -8.63 19.74
CA ARG A 61 -20.96 -8.69 20.33
C ARG A 61 -19.94 -9.32 19.37
N LEU A 62 -20.02 -8.92 18.11
CA LEU A 62 -19.12 -9.34 17.04
C LEU A 62 -18.10 -8.25 16.73
N GLU A 63 -16.92 -8.68 16.30
CA GLU A 63 -15.96 -7.81 15.63
C GLU A 63 -16.46 -7.44 14.23
N ILE A 64 -16.07 -6.27 13.71
CA ILE A 64 -16.43 -5.80 12.37
C ILE A 64 -15.20 -5.23 11.66
N ARG A 65 -14.98 -5.64 10.40
CA ARG A 65 -13.83 -5.21 9.59
C ARG A 65 -14.22 -4.93 8.15
N GLY A 66 -13.60 -3.89 7.57
CA GLY A 66 -13.71 -3.62 6.15
C GLY A 66 -12.88 -4.60 5.30
N LEU A 67 -13.46 -5.06 4.20
CA LEU A 67 -12.84 -5.86 3.16
C LEU A 67 -12.80 -5.05 1.87
N GLY A 68 -11.62 -4.54 1.53
CA GLY A 68 -11.31 -3.99 0.22
C GLY A 68 -10.81 -5.07 -0.73
N GLY A 69 -9.73 -4.78 -1.46
CA GLY A 69 -9.15 -5.66 -2.48
C GLY A 69 -8.78 -7.08 -1.99
N GLY A 70 -8.53 -7.26 -0.68
CA GLY A 70 -8.12 -8.54 -0.09
C GLY A 70 -6.63 -8.85 -0.26
N TRP A 71 -5.83 -7.84 -0.64
CA TRP A 71 -4.41 -7.97 -1.01
C TRP A 71 -3.44 -8.05 0.17
N SER A 72 -3.86 -7.72 1.39
CA SER A 72 -2.97 -7.84 2.54
C SER A 72 -2.55 -9.30 2.75
N PHE A 73 -1.25 -9.55 2.89
CA PHE A 73 -0.74 -10.85 3.33
C PHE A 73 -0.98 -11.07 4.81
N THR A 74 -0.95 -9.99 5.60
CA THR A 74 -1.25 -10.01 7.04
C THR A 74 -2.74 -10.10 7.29
N LYS A 75 -3.08 -10.48 8.52
CA LYS A 75 -4.46 -10.59 9.00
C LYS A 75 -5.09 -9.24 9.36
N ALA A 76 -4.56 -8.12 8.89
CA ALA A 76 -5.14 -6.80 9.13
C ALA A 76 -6.65 -6.73 8.85
N PRO A 77 -7.20 -7.20 7.71
CA PRO A 77 -8.65 -7.15 7.48
C PRO A 77 -9.42 -8.34 8.09
N ALA A 78 -8.75 -9.29 8.74
CA ALA A 78 -9.38 -10.52 9.21
C ALA A 78 -10.27 -10.29 10.45
N THR A 79 -11.37 -11.03 10.54
CA THR A 79 -12.26 -11.06 11.71
C THR A 79 -13.04 -12.36 11.77
N SER A 80 -13.37 -12.80 12.98
CA SER A 80 -14.32 -13.90 13.22
C SER A 80 -15.78 -13.44 13.22
N GLY A 81 -16.05 -12.13 13.23
CA GLY A 81 -17.37 -11.51 13.21
C GLY A 81 -17.85 -11.14 11.81
N ILE A 82 -18.17 -9.86 11.61
CA ILE A 82 -18.73 -9.29 10.38
C ILE A 82 -17.61 -8.77 9.48
N LEU A 83 -17.48 -9.35 8.28
CA LEU A 83 -16.59 -8.87 7.23
C LEU A 83 -17.42 -8.08 6.21
N VAL A 84 -17.13 -6.79 6.06
CA VAL A 84 -17.88 -5.85 5.22
C VAL A 84 -17.14 -5.64 3.91
N ASN A 85 -17.56 -6.29 2.84
CA ASN A 85 -17.02 -6.05 1.50
C ASN A 85 -17.46 -4.67 0.99
N THR A 86 -16.49 -3.76 0.90
CA THR A 86 -16.71 -2.38 0.48
C THR A 86 -16.32 -2.13 -0.97
N LYS A 87 -15.87 -3.15 -1.73
CA LYS A 87 -15.49 -2.98 -3.14
C LYS A 87 -16.57 -2.29 -4.00
N PRO A 88 -17.88 -2.58 -3.83
CA PRO A 88 -18.91 -1.89 -4.63
C PRO A 88 -19.12 -0.42 -4.25
N LEU A 89 -18.45 0.09 -3.22
CA LEU A 89 -18.49 1.50 -2.82
C LEU A 89 -17.44 2.29 -3.61
N ASN A 90 -17.78 2.70 -4.83
CA ASN A 90 -16.85 3.28 -5.79
C ASN A 90 -17.23 4.66 -6.35
N TYR A 91 -17.99 5.46 -5.60
CA TYR A 91 -18.28 6.84 -5.99
C TYR A 91 -17.04 7.72 -6.00
N LEU A 92 -17.01 8.65 -6.97
CA LEU A 92 -15.93 9.59 -7.22
C LEU A 92 -16.51 10.99 -7.42
N PHE A 93 -15.94 11.98 -6.72
CA PHE A 93 -16.36 13.37 -6.79
C PHE A 93 -15.12 14.25 -7.00
N PRO A 94 -14.84 14.69 -8.25
CA PRO A 94 -13.69 15.53 -8.56
C PRO A 94 -13.96 16.98 -8.15
N ALA A 95 -12.88 17.70 -7.84
CA ALA A 95 -12.86 19.12 -7.56
C ALA A 95 -13.89 19.61 -6.51
N PRO A 96 -13.94 19.00 -5.31
CA PRO A 96 -14.80 19.49 -4.23
C PRO A 96 -14.47 20.95 -3.87
N ARG A 97 -15.43 21.64 -3.26
CA ARG A 97 -15.19 23.01 -2.76
C ARG A 97 -14.18 22.99 -1.62
N THR A 98 -13.27 23.95 -1.64
CA THR A 98 -12.12 24.01 -0.76
C THR A 98 -12.29 25.02 0.36
N HIS A 99 -11.57 24.78 1.46
CA HIS A 99 -11.41 25.75 2.53
C HIS A 99 -10.68 27.00 1.99
N PRO A 100 -11.01 28.22 2.43
CA PRO A 100 -10.31 29.44 1.97
C PRO A 100 -8.80 29.45 2.21
N ALA A 101 -8.32 28.68 3.20
CA ALA A 101 -6.89 28.56 3.50
C ALA A 101 -6.16 27.47 2.70
N TYR A 102 -6.87 26.72 1.85
CA TYR A 102 -6.24 25.70 1.00
C TYR A 102 -5.41 26.39 -0.11
N PRO A 103 -4.09 26.15 -0.17
CA PRO A 103 -3.22 26.86 -1.11
C PRO A 103 -3.20 26.23 -2.52
N GLY A 104 -3.70 25.00 -2.67
CA GLY A 104 -3.70 24.26 -3.93
C GLY A 104 -4.88 24.60 -4.84
N ARG A 105 -4.95 23.93 -5.99
CA ARG A 105 -6.09 24.05 -6.91
C ARG A 105 -7.13 23.01 -6.52
N ARG A 106 -8.41 23.39 -6.53
CA ARG A 106 -9.48 22.41 -6.26
C ARG A 106 -9.48 21.29 -7.30
N GLU A 107 -9.04 21.56 -8.54
CA GLU A 107 -8.95 20.60 -9.63
C GLU A 107 -7.95 19.47 -9.34
N ASP A 108 -7.04 19.67 -8.39
CA ASP A 108 -6.10 18.67 -7.89
C ASP A 108 -6.68 17.83 -6.75
N LEU A 109 -7.96 18.01 -6.40
CA LEU A 109 -8.61 17.24 -5.35
C LEU A 109 -9.60 16.23 -5.93
N LEU A 110 -9.49 14.99 -5.47
CA LEU A 110 -10.43 13.91 -5.76
C LEU A 110 -10.92 13.28 -4.47
N PHE A 111 -12.24 13.34 -4.24
CA PHE A 111 -12.88 12.53 -3.22
C PHE A 111 -13.30 11.18 -3.81
N ALA A 112 -12.88 10.09 -3.17
CA ALA A 112 -13.18 8.72 -3.57
C ALA A 112 -13.80 7.94 -2.41
N GLN A 113 -14.79 7.09 -2.70
CA GLN A 113 -15.21 6.08 -1.73
C GLN A 113 -14.11 5.04 -1.51
N CYS A 114 -14.17 4.40 -0.34
CA CYS A 114 -13.15 3.45 0.12
C CYS A 114 -12.96 2.20 -0.74
N GLY A 115 -13.95 1.85 -1.56
CA GLY A 115 -13.96 0.69 -2.44
C GLY A 115 -13.30 0.92 -3.79
N VAL A 116 -13.05 2.17 -4.20
CA VAL A 116 -12.41 2.45 -5.49
C VAL A 116 -11.01 1.82 -5.51
N SER A 117 -10.77 0.96 -6.50
CA SER A 117 -9.45 0.37 -6.74
C SER A 117 -8.45 1.40 -7.27
N VAL A 118 -7.16 1.16 -7.05
CA VAL A 118 -6.12 2.02 -7.64
C VAL A 118 -6.17 1.99 -9.16
N ALA A 119 -6.55 0.86 -9.76
CA ALA A 119 -6.78 0.74 -11.19
C ALA A 119 -7.95 1.62 -11.67
N GLU A 120 -9.10 1.60 -10.98
CA GLU A 120 -10.23 2.50 -11.26
C GLU A 120 -9.84 3.97 -11.09
N LEU A 121 -9.06 4.32 -10.04
CA LEU A 121 -8.55 5.68 -9.84
C LEU A 121 -7.69 6.13 -11.02
N ASN A 122 -6.70 5.32 -11.42
CA ASN A 122 -5.84 5.65 -12.56
C ASN A 122 -6.64 5.84 -13.86
N HIS A 123 -7.62 4.97 -14.10
CA HIS A 123 -8.48 5.07 -15.28
C HIS A 123 -9.30 6.37 -15.27
N PHE A 124 -9.94 6.69 -14.14
CA PHE A 124 -10.74 7.90 -13.98
C PHE A 124 -9.89 9.17 -14.09
N LEU A 125 -8.75 9.21 -13.39
CA LEU A 125 -7.85 10.37 -13.36
C LEU A 125 -7.30 10.69 -14.75
N LYS A 126 -6.90 9.68 -15.53
CA LYS A 126 -6.46 9.89 -16.92
C LYS A 126 -7.55 10.57 -17.75
N GLY A 127 -8.81 10.19 -17.56
CA GLY A 127 -9.97 10.79 -18.26
C GLY A 127 -10.19 12.27 -17.96
N ILE A 128 -9.71 12.77 -16.82
CA ILE A 128 -9.80 14.19 -16.43
C ILE A 128 -8.43 14.91 -16.47
N GLY A 129 -7.43 14.33 -17.14
CA GLY A 129 -6.11 14.95 -17.28
C GLY A 129 -5.29 15.00 -15.98
N LYS A 130 -5.49 14.02 -15.09
CA LYS A 130 -4.79 13.90 -13.80
C LYS A 130 -4.07 12.55 -13.65
N SER A 131 -3.21 12.44 -12.66
CA SER A 131 -2.49 11.20 -12.31
C SER A 131 -2.24 11.09 -10.80
N LEU A 132 -2.06 9.87 -10.30
CA LEU A 132 -1.61 9.65 -8.92
C LEU A 132 -0.12 10.02 -8.80
N PRO A 133 0.34 10.61 -7.67
CA PRO A 133 1.76 10.87 -7.43
C PRO A 133 2.60 9.59 -7.34
N THR A 134 1.98 8.54 -6.78
CA THR A 134 2.62 7.25 -6.49
C THR A 134 1.55 6.15 -6.40
N SER A 135 1.94 4.89 -6.60
CA SER A 135 1.11 3.73 -6.30
C SER A 135 1.98 2.50 -6.00
N GLY A 136 1.35 1.42 -5.57
CA GLY A 136 2.01 0.11 -5.54
C GLY A 136 2.37 -0.39 -6.95
N ALA A 137 3.18 -1.46 -7.00
CA ALA A 137 3.49 -2.19 -8.23
C ALA A 137 2.27 -2.94 -8.80
N SER A 138 1.24 -3.14 -7.97
CA SER A 138 -0.04 -3.71 -8.37
C SER A 138 -1.19 -2.81 -7.95
N ASN A 139 -2.12 -2.57 -8.88
CA ASN A 139 -3.21 -1.62 -8.70
C ASN A 139 -4.57 -2.25 -8.38
N GLY A 140 -4.61 -3.53 -7.98
CA GLY A 140 -5.84 -4.23 -7.56
C GLY A 140 -6.31 -3.92 -6.13
N GLN A 141 -5.54 -3.16 -5.35
CA GLN A 141 -5.91 -2.74 -3.99
C GLN A 141 -6.99 -1.65 -4.06
N THR A 142 -7.88 -1.57 -3.06
CA THR A 142 -8.77 -0.42 -2.91
C THR A 142 -8.04 0.70 -2.17
N ILE A 143 -8.40 1.96 -2.42
CA ILE A 143 -7.71 3.12 -1.85
C ILE A 143 -7.62 3.04 -0.32
N ALA A 144 -8.71 2.66 0.36
CA ALA A 144 -8.70 2.52 1.82
C ALA A 144 -7.78 1.39 2.31
N GLY A 145 -7.72 0.27 1.58
CA GLY A 145 -6.81 -0.83 1.91
C GLY A 145 -5.34 -0.47 1.66
N ALA A 146 -5.08 0.27 0.58
CA ALA A 146 -3.74 0.72 0.20
C ALA A 146 -3.15 1.65 1.26
N ILE A 147 -3.88 2.72 1.64
CA ILE A 147 -3.40 3.67 2.66
C ILE A 147 -3.35 3.03 4.05
N GLY A 148 -4.33 2.18 4.38
CA GLY A 148 -4.47 1.57 5.70
C GLY A 148 -3.32 0.64 6.07
N THR A 149 -2.50 0.22 5.09
CA THR A 149 -1.33 -0.66 5.30
C THR A 149 -0.02 -0.10 4.74
N GLY A 150 -0.03 1.12 4.19
CA GLY A 150 1.16 1.82 3.72
C GLY A 150 1.64 1.46 2.31
N THR A 151 0.75 1.13 1.37
CA THR A 151 1.15 0.87 -0.02
C THR A 151 2.00 2.01 -0.58
N HIS A 152 3.10 1.67 -1.24
CA HIS A 152 4.08 2.62 -1.75
C HIS A 152 4.64 2.21 -3.12
N GLY A 153 5.14 3.20 -3.84
CA GLY A 153 5.90 3.01 -5.07
C GLY A 153 7.41 3.06 -4.84
N SER A 154 8.14 3.53 -5.87
CA SER A 154 9.58 3.81 -5.80
C SER A 154 9.94 5.21 -6.31
N SER A 155 9.03 6.17 -6.10
CA SER A 155 9.27 7.57 -6.46
C SER A 155 10.31 8.18 -5.52
N LEU A 156 11.32 8.86 -6.08
CA LEU A 156 12.32 9.61 -5.33
C LEU A 156 11.85 11.01 -4.93
N GLU A 157 10.66 11.41 -5.38
CA GLU A 157 10.08 12.75 -5.15
C GLU A 157 8.80 12.71 -4.32
N PHE A 158 8.28 11.51 -4.00
CA PHE A 158 7.04 11.36 -3.24
C PHE A 158 7.12 10.25 -2.18
N GLY A 159 6.21 10.31 -1.21
CA GLY A 159 6.03 9.29 -0.18
C GLY A 159 5.26 8.06 -0.65
N ALA A 160 4.59 7.42 0.30
CA ALA A 160 3.66 6.32 0.07
C ALA A 160 2.23 6.86 -0.19
N MET A 161 1.28 5.99 -0.52
CA MET A 161 -0.05 6.41 -0.95
C MET A 161 -0.84 7.19 0.11
N GLN A 162 -0.58 6.95 1.39
CA GLN A 162 -1.22 7.72 2.46
C GLN A 162 -0.73 9.18 2.51
N ASP A 163 0.39 9.51 1.86
CA ASP A 163 1.00 10.84 1.97
C ASP A 163 0.37 11.89 1.05
N PHE A 164 -0.43 11.48 0.05
CA PHE A 164 -1.27 12.39 -0.73
C PHE A 164 -2.72 12.46 -0.21
N VAL A 165 -3.04 11.76 0.88
CA VAL A 165 -4.37 11.84 1.49
C VAL A 165 -4.45 13.08 2.35
N VAL A 166 -5.48 13.88 2.14
CA VAL A 166 -5.69 15.16 2.83
C VAL A 166 -7.02 15.23 3.59
N GLY A 167 -7.85 14.19 3.49
CA GLY A 167 -9.08 14.06 4.27
C GLY A 167 -9.56 12.61 4.34
N LEU A 168 -10.19 12.24 5.45
CA LEU A 168 -10.78 10.92 5.67
C LEU A 168 -12.21 11.08 6.18
N HIS A 169 -13.13 10.28 5.65
CA HIS A 169 -14.46 10.10 6.24
C HIS A 169 -14.55 8.73 6.90
N LEU A 170 -14.72 8.69 8.23
CA LEU A 170 -14.75 7.49 9.05
C LEU A 170 -16.12 7.29 9.68
N VAL A 171 -16.71 6.09 9.55
CA VAL A 171 -17.89 5.68 10.30
C VAL A 171 -17.42 4.92 11.54
N VAL A 172 -17.67 5.50 12.72
CA VAL A 172 -17.02 5.08 13.98
C VAL A 172 -17.99 4.46 14.98
N SER A 173 -19.29 4.75 14.89
CA SER A 173 -20.34 4.17 15.73
C SER A 173 -21.69 4.16 14.98
N PRO A 174 -22.76 3.58 15.56
CA PRO A 174 -24.11 3.63 14.99
C PRO A 174 -24.69 5.04 14.78
N ASP A 175 -24.17 6.01 15.53
CA ASP A 175 -24.71 7.37 15.64
C ASP A 175 -23.66 8.46 15.36
N ARG A 176 -22.41 8.08 15.11
CA ARG A 176 -21.31 9.01 14.87
C ARG A 176 -20.44 8.58 13.69
N HIS A 177 -20.14 9.56 12.86
CA HIS A 177 -19.16 9.48 11.79
C HIS A 177 -18.47 10.84 11.65
N VAL A 178 -17.20 10.83 11.27
CA VAL A 178 -16.33 12.01 11.31
C VAL A 178 -15.69 12.26 9.96
N TRP A 179 -15.67 13.52 9.55
CA TRP A 179 -14.70 14.01 8.59
C TRP A 179 -13.44 14.44 9.34
N LEU A 180 -12.30 13.87 8.98
CA LEU A 180 -11.03 14.10 9.63
C LEU A 180 -10.03 14.69 8.64
N GLU A 181 -9.47 15.85 8.98
CA GLU A 181 -8.37 16.49 8.25
C GLU A 181 -7.38 17.15 9.24
N ARG A 182 -6.26 17.69 8.73
CA ARG A 182 -5.28 18.40 9.57
C ARG A 182 -5.82 19.76 9.98
N ALA A 183 -5.59 20.15 11.23
CA ALA A 183 -5.85 21.52 11.69
C ALA A 183 -4.86 22.52 11.08
N SER A 184 -3.60 22.11 10.89
CA SER A 184 -2.56 22.96 10.31
C SER A 184 -2.75 23.24 8.82
N ALA A 185 -3.57 22.45 8.13
CA ALA A 185 -3.76 22.48 6.69
C ALA A 185 -5.19 22.01 6.33
N PRO A 186 -6.21 22.82 6.65
CA PRO A 186 -7.59 22.50 6.30
C PRO A 186 -7.78 22.55 4.77
N VAL A 187 -8.48 21.56 4.20
CA VAL A 187 -8.57 21.40 2.74
C VAL A 187 -9.99 21.60 2.23
N ILE A 188 -11.00 21.01 2.86
CA ILE A 188 -12.39 21.13 2.36
C ILE A 188 -13.15 22.28 2.97
N HIS A 189 -14.10 22.80 2.20
CA HIS A 189 -15.08 23.73 2.73
C HIS A 189 -15.98 23.03 3.74
N ASP A 190 -16.28 23.68 4.86
CA ASP A 190 -17.03 23.10 5.99
C ASP A 190 -18.40 22.55 5.58
N GLU A 191 -19.01 23.10 4.52
CA GLU A 191 -20.27 22.59 3.95
C GLU A 191 -20.21 21.13 3.52
N ILE A 192 -19.03 20.63 3.14
CA ILE A 192 -18.86 19.25 2.67
C ILE A 192 -19.22 18.29 3.81
N PRO A 193 -18.55 18.28 4.98
CA PRO A 193 -18.94 17.43 6.09
C PRO A 193 -20.38 17.69 6.57
N GLN A 194 -20.86 18.94 6.55
CA GLN A 194 -22.25 19.25 6.93
C GLN A 194 -23.27 18.58 5.99
N ASN A 195 -23.05 18.60 4.68
CA ASN A 195 -23.89 17.93 3.70
C ASN A 195 -23.84 16.40 3.81
N LEU A 196 -22.74 15.85 4.37
CA LEU A 196 -22.62 14.43 4.67
C LEU A 196 -23.29 14.06 6.01
N GLY A 197 -23.58 15.04 6.88
CA GLY A 197 -23.99 14.83 8.26
C GLY A 197 -22.83 14.46 9.21
N ALA A 198 -21.59 14.58 8.77
CA ALA A 198 -20.40 14.16 9.51
C ALA A 198 -19.92 15.24 10.47
N GLU A 199 -19.42 14.83 11.64
CA GLU A 199 -18.70 15.72 12.55
C GLU A 199 -17.36 16.12 11.92
N LEU A 200 -17.12 17.43 11.75
CA LEU A 200 -15.83 17.95 11.27
C LEU A 200 -14.82 17.95 12.42
N VAL A 201 -13.77 17.16 12.27
CA VAL A 201 -12.63 17.08 13.19
C VAL A 201 -11.37 17.53 12.46
N ARG A 202 -10.78 18.63 12.93
CA ARG A 202 -9.50 19.17 12.46
C ARG A 202 -8.45 18.90 13.53
N ASP A 203 -7.62 17.88 13.33
CA ASP A 203 -6.58 17.49 14.30
C ASP A 203 -5.44 16.75 13.58
N ASP A 204 -4.25 17.33 13.63
CA ASP A 204 -3.06 16.80 12.96
C ASP A 204 -2.64 15.42 13.46
N ALA A 205 -2.65 15.21 14.78
CA ALA A 205 -2.18 13.98 15.40
C ALA A 205 -3.18 12.83 15.14
N LEU A 206 -4.47 13.12 15.27
CA LEU A 206 -5.54 12.18 15.00
C LEU A 206 -5.58 11.79 13.52
N PHE A 207 -5.51 12.76 12.60
CA PHE A 207 -5.45 12.51 11.16
C PHE A 207 -4.24 11.64 10.80
N ASN A 208 -3.04 12.01 11.28
CA ASN A 208 -1.83 11.22 11.06
C ASN A 208 -1.92 9.78 11.56
N ALA A 209 -2.58 9.55 12.69
CA ALA A 209 -2.75 8.22 13.22
C ALA A 209 -3.72 7.37 12.39
N ALA A 210 -4.79 7.98 11.87
CA ALA A 210 -5.82 7.29 11.10
C ALA A 210 -5.37 6.88 9.68
N LEU A 211 -4.40 7.58 9.08
CA LEU A 211 -3.88 7.29 7.72
C LEU A 211 -3.41 5.83 7.56
N VAL A 212 -2.50 5.38 8.45
CA VAL A 212 -2.08 3.98 8.56
C VAL A 212 -2.82 3.38 9.75
N GLY A 213 -4.14 3.26 9.59
CA GLY A 213 -5.04 2.87 10.68
C GLY A 213 -5.19 1.36 10.85
N LEU A 214 -4.62 0.53 9.95
CA LEU A 214 -4.77 -0.93 9.97
C LEU A 214 -6.24 -1.36 10.11
N GLY A 215 -7.19 -0.58 9.60
CA GLY A 215 -8.65 -0.75 9.77
C GLY A 215 -9.20 -0.61 11.19
N GLY A 216 -8.38 -0.21 12.18
CA GLY A 216 -8.73 -0.17 13.59
C GLY A 216 -9.51 1.06 14.06
N PHE A 217 -9.63 2.10 13.24
CA PHE A 217 -10.25 3.39 13.61
C PHE A 217 -11.76 3.48 13.32
N GLY A 218 -12.34 2.45 12.72
CA GLY A 218 -13.69 2.48 12.15
C GLY A 218 -13.69 1.98 10.70
N ILE A 219 -14.83 2.12 10.02
CA ILE A 219 -14.89 1.88 8.58
C ILE A 219 -14.54 3.19 7.87
N VAL A 220 -13.42 3.19 7.12
CA VAL A 220 -13.14 4.25 6.15
C VAL A 220 -14.21 4.19 5.07
N HIS A 221 -14.99 5.25 4.92
CA HIS A 221 -16.03 5.36 3.89
C HIS A 221 -15.60 6.24 2.72
N GLY A 222 -14.84 7.31 2.99
CA GLY A 222 -14.35 8.23 1.97
C GLY A 222 -12.91 8.65 2.22
N VAL A 223 -12.20 8.95 1.14
CA VAL A 223 -10.82 9.43 1.14
C VAL A 223 -10.74 10.62 0.20
N LEU A 224 -10.21 11.73 0.68
CA LEU A 224 -9.86 12.89 -0.14
C LEU A 224 -8.37 12.88 -0.43
N MET A 225 -8.02 12.99 -1.70
CA MET A 225 -6.64 12.89 -2.19
C MET A 225 -6.27 14.15 -2.97
N GLU A 226 -5.02 14.58 -2.82
CA GLU A 226 -4.35 15.45 -3.77
C GLU A 226 -3.77 14.60 -4.91
N VAL A 227 -4.07 14.98 -6.15
CA VAL A 227 -3.61 14.35 -7.38
C VAL A 227 -2.83 15.35 -8.21
N GLU A 228 -2.06 14.87 -9.17
CA GLU A 228 -1.22 15.72 -10.01
C GLU A 228 -1.79 15.88 -11.41
N ASP A 229 -1.30 16.88 -12.14
CA ASP A 229 -1.51 16.97 -13.58
C ASP A 229 -0.99 15.70 -14.26
N LEU A 230 -1.68 15.27 -15.34
CA LEU A 230 -1.29 14.07 -16.08
C LEU A 230 0.18 14.19 -16.50
N TYR A 231 0.96 13.16 -16.17
CA TYR A 231 2.34 13.03 -16.57
C TYR A 231 2.59 11.66 -17.19
N TYR A 232 3.71 11.56 -17.90
CA TYR A 232 4.23 10.35 -18.50
C TYR A 232 5.54 9.98 -17.82
N LEU A 233 5.76 8.68 -17.64
CA LEU A 233 7.04 8.15 -17.22
C LEU A 233 7.71 7.49 -18.42
N GLN A 234 9.00 7.77 -18.62
CA GLN A 234 9.84 7.11 -19.61
C GLN A 234 10.72 6.11 -18.87
N ALA A 235 10.43 4.83 -19.04
CA ALA A 235 10.98 3.72 -18.27
C ALA A 235 12.07 2.96 -19.03
N TYR A 236 13.09 2.56 -18.29
CA TYR A 236 14.20 1.72 -18.72
C TYR A 236 14.46 0.65 -17.67
N ARG A 237 14.81 -0.56 -18.09
CA ARG A 237 15.24 -1.64 -17.20
C ARG A 237 16.42 -2.38 -17.80
N HIS A 238 17.58 -2.29 -17.16
CA HIS A 238 18.80 -2.99 -17.58
C HIS A 238 19.38 -3.85 -16.47
N ARG A 239 20.20 -4.83 -16.84
CA ARG A 239 21.10 -5.50 -15.90
C ARG A 239 22.35 -4.68 -15.70
N VAL A 240 22.66 -4.41 -14.43
CA VAL A 240 23.80 -3.61 -14.04
C VAL A 240 24.68 -4.44 -13.10
N PRO A 241 26.00 -4.55 -13.35
CA PRO A 241 26.91 -5.19 -12.42
C PRO A 241 26.86 -4.52 -11.04
N LEU A 242 26.98 -5.32 -9.98
CA LEU A 242 26.91 -4.84 -8.60
C LEU A 242 28.26 -4.22 -8.17
N THR A 243 28.60 -3.08 -8.76
CA THR A 243 29.83 -2.32 -8.48
C THR A 243 29.69 -1.44 -7.25
N GLU A 244 30.78 -0.81 -6.81
CA GLU A 244 30.78 0.15 -5.70
C GLU A 244 29.91 1.38 -6.01
N GLU A 245 29.85 1.83 -7.27
CA GLU A 245 29.00 2.93 -7.69
C GLU A 245 27.51 2.57 -7.58
N LEU A 246 27.13 1.34 -7.94
CA LEU A 246 25.75 0.87 -7.78
C LEU A 246 25.39 0.71 -6.30
N TRP A 247 26.31 0.23 -5.47
CA TRP A 247 26.10 0.20 -4.01
C TRP A 247 25.89 1.59 -3.43
N ARG A 248 26.68 2.57 -3.86
CA ARG A 248 26.49 3.97 -3.46
C ARG A 248 25.14 4.53 -3.92
N ALA A 249 24.68 4.16 -5.12
CA ALA A 249 23.33 4.51 -5.57
C ALA A 249 22.24 3.87 -4.70
N PHE A 250 22.41 2.63 -4.24
CA PHE A 250 21.45 2.00 -3.32
C PHE A 250 21.47 2.63 -1.93
N ASP A 251 22.66 2.90 -1.41
CA ASP A 251 22.83 3.30 -0.02
C ASP A 251 22.54 4.79 0.20
N GLN A 252 22.81 5.63 -0.79
CA GLN A 252 22.78 7.09 -0.65
C GLN A 252 21.94 7.79 -1.71
N LEU A 253 21.41 7.07 -2.71
CA LEU A 253 20.80 7.66 -3.91
C LEU A 253 21.75 8.63 -4.64
N ASP A 254 23.05 8.39 -4.53
CA ASP A 254 24.09 9.10 -5.27
C ASP A 254 24.39 8.32 -6.56
N PHE A 255 23.91 8.86 -7.66
CA PHE A 255 24.06 8.31 -9.00
C PHE A 255 25.30 8.84 -9.73
N SER A 256 26.19 9.58 -9.06
CA SER A 256 27.47 9.96 -9.66
C SER A 256 28.30 8.72 -9.97
N GLY A 257 29.08 8.75 -11.06
CA GLY A 257 29.95 7.64 -11.43
C GLY A 257 29.25 6.39 -11.99
N ILE A 258 27.92 6.32 -11.99
CA ILE A 258 27.16 5.25 -12.65
C ILE A 258 26.38 5.80 -13.84
N ALA A 259 26.48 5.14 -14.98
CA ALA A 259 25.66 5.44 -16.14
C ALA A 259 24.30 4.74 -15.99
N LEU A 260 23.28 5.48 -15.56
CA LEU A 260 21.91 4.99 -15.58
C LEU A 260 21.37 5.01 -17.03
N PRO A 261 20.52 4.05 -17.42
CA PRO A 261 19.89 4.11 -18.73
C PRO A 261 18.91 5.28 -18.82
N GLY A 262 18.71 5.80 -20.04
CA GLY A 262 17.83 6.93 -20.33
C GLY A 262 18.55 8.26 -20.58
N PRO A 263 17.82 9.39 -20.53
CA PRO A 263 18.37 10.70 -20.89
C PRO A 263 19.53 11.13 -19.97
N PRO A 264 20.66 11.60 -20.52
CA PRO A 264 21.82 11.97 -19.72
C PRO A 264 21.56 13.21 -18.87
N GLY A 265 22.13 13.24 -17.67
CA GLY A 265 22.09 14.42 -16.78
C GLY A 265 20.77 14.63 -16.04
N LEU A 266 19.77 13.78 -16.24
CA LEU A 266 18.54 13.81 -15.47
C LEU A 266 18.65 12.91 -14.24
N LYS A 267 18.15 13.38 -13.09
CA LYS A 267 17.90 12.52 -11.94
C LYS A 267 16.66 11.66 -12.23
N PRO A 268 16.69 10.35 -11.94
CA PRO A 268 15.51 9.52 -12.10
C PRO A 268 14.39 9.97 -11.15
N TYR A 269 13.15 9.99 -11.65
CA TYR A 269 11.95 10.15 -10.83
C TYR A 269 11.67 8.88 -10.04
N HIS A 270 11.89 7.72 -10.66
CA HIS A 270 11.69 6.41 -10.07
C HIS A 270 12.99 5.62 -10.16
N PHE A 271 13.39 4.96 -9.06
CA PHE A 271 14.56 4.08 -9.03
C PHE A 271 14.23 2.83 -8.24
N GLN A 272 14.45 1.65 -8.84
CA GLN A 272 14.19 0.37 -8.21
C GLN A 272 15.27 -0.62 -8.63
N ALA A 273 15.60 -1.56 -7.74
CA ALA A 273 16.42 -2.72 -8.09
C ALA A 273 15.71 -4.04 -7.76
N VAL A 274 15.96 -5.07 -8.57
CA VAL A 274 15.58 -6.45 -8.29
C VAL A 274 16.84 -7.30 -8.32
N ILE A 275 17.17 -7.90 -7.18
CA ILE A 275 18.38 -8.69 -6.94
C ILE A 275 17.97 -10.16 -6.87
N ASN A 276 18.59 -11.00 -7.69
CA ASN A 276 18.53 -12.44 -7.52
C ASN A 276 19.72 -12.89 -6.66
N PRO A 277 19.49 -13.28 -5.40
CA PRO A 277 20.58 -13.60 -4.47
C PRO A 277 21.33 -14.89 -4.83
N ASN A 278 20.85 -15.63 -5.83
CA ASN A 278 21.47 -16.86 -6.34
C ASN A 278 22.14 -16.67 -7.71
N ASP A 279 22.21 -15.45 -8.23
CA ASP A 279 22.67 -15.16 -9.61
C ASP A 279 23.32 -13.77 -9.73
N LEU A 280 24.13 -13.40 -8.74
CA LEU A 280 24.75 -12.06 -8.65
C LEU A 280 25.77 -11.78 -9.75
N ASP A 281 26.41 -12.82 -10.30
CA ASP A 281 27.44 -12.69 -11.33
C ASP A 281 26.89 -12.08 -12.64
N ARG A 282 25.59 -12.22 -12.88
CA ARG A 282 24.90 -11.60 -14.03
C ARG A 282 24.40 -10.19 -13.76
N GLY A 283 24.73 -9.63 -12.58
CA GLY A 283 24.28 -8.31 -12.14
C GLY A 283 22.87 -8.31 -11.57
N VAL A 284 22.34 -7.11 -11.36
CA VAL A 284 21.02 -6.86 -10.79
C VAL A 284 20.18 -6.08 -11.79
N TYR A 285 18.87 -6.32 -11.80
CA TYR A 285 17.98 -5.53 -12.64
C TYR A 285 17.75 -4.17 -11.99
N VAL A 286 18.07 -3.10 -12.71
CA VAL A 286 17.82 -1.72 -12.30
C VAL A 286 16.76 -1.15 -13.22
N THR A 287 15.65 -0.69 -12.62
CA THR A 287 14.60 0.04 -13.31
C THR A 287 14.69 1.51 -12.93
N VAL A 288 14.79 2.38 -13.94
CA VAL A 288 14.71 3.83 -13.77
C VAL A 288 13.59 4.38 -14.63
N MET A 289 12.90 5.40 -14.12
CA MET A 289 11.91 6.13 -14.91
C MET A 289 12.11 7.63 -14.74
N TYR A 290 11.92 8.37 -15.85
CA TYR A 290 12.01 9.83 -15.89
C TYR A 290 10.62 10.41 -16.15
N LYS A 291 10.28 11.48 -15.45
CA LYS A 291 8.94 12.09 -15.48
C LYS A 291 8.89 13.21 -16.50
N HIS A 292 7.84 13.23 -17.33
CA HIS A 292 7.62 14.21 -18.38
C HIS A 292 6.17 14.70 -18.37
N ALA A 293 5.96 16.00 -18.59
CA ALA A 293 4.61 16.57 -18.72
C ALA A 293 3.89 16.08 -19.99
N GLN A 294 4.65 15.76 -21.04
CA GLN A 294 4.15 15.20 -22.29
C GLN A 294 4.92 13.92 -22.59
N ARG A 295 4.26 13.00 -23.30
CA ARG A 295 4.90 11.76 -23.72
C ARG A 295 6.11 12.08 -24.62
N PRO A 296 7.31 11.58 -24.30
CA PRO A 296 8.48 11.78 -25.16
C PRO A 296 8.25 11.25 -26.58
N GLU A 297 8.63 12.05 -27.57
CA GLU A 297 8.53 11.68 -28.99
C GLU A 297 9.39 10.44 -29.27
N GLY A 298 8.87 9.52 -30.09
CA GLY A 298 9.56 8.27 -30.45
C GLY A 298 9.48 7.14 -29.40
N SER A 299 9.02 7.43 -28.17
CA SER A 299 8.92 6.44 -27.11
C SER A 299 7.94 5.31 -27.41
N LYS A 300 8.30 4.08 -27.04
CA LYS A 300 7.48 2.88 -27.23
C LYS A 300 6.30 2.89 -26.24
N PRO A 301 5.09 2.49 -26.66
CA PRO A 301 3.98 2.36 -25.71
C PRO A 301 4.24 1.19 -24.74
N PRO A 302 3.62 1.20 -23.56
CA PRO A 302 3.64 0.03 -22.68
C PRO A 302 3.01 -1.15 -23.41
N SER A 303 3.54 -2.35 -23.19
CA SER A 303 3.03 -3.57 -23.83
C SER A 303 1.98 -4.22 -22.91
N PRO A 304 0.67 -4.16 -23.22
CA PRO A 304 -0.36 -4.65 -22.31
C PRO A 304 -0.52 -6.18 -22.30
N GLY A 305 0.28 -6.90 -23.12
CA GLY A 305 0.07 -8.32 -23.43
C GLY A 305 0.91 -9.32 -22.62
N SER A 306 1.89 -8.87 -21.83
CA SER A 306 2.70 -9.75 -20.98
C SER A 306 2.08 -9.93 -19.60
N LYS A 307 2.23 -11.11 -18.98
CA LYS A 307 1.81 -11.36 -17.59
C LYS A 307 2.47 -10.43 -16.57
N LEU A 308 3.60 -9.81 -16.95
CA LEU A 308 4.31 -8.80 -16.18
C LEU A 308 4.41 -7.48 -16.95
N THR A 309 4.33 -6.35 -16.26
CA THR A 309 4.44 -5.00 -16.82
C THR A 309 5.74 -4.29 -16.42
N GLN A 310 5.94 -3.06 -16.91
CA GLN A 310 7.14 -2.26 -16.66
C GLN A 310 7.27 -1.84 -15.20
N GLY A 311 6.15 -1.63 -14.51
CA GLY A 311 6.07 -1.23 -13.10
C GLY A 311 6.13 -2.38 -12.10
N ASP A 312 6.21 -3.62 -12.56
CA ASP A 312 6.16 -4.80 -11.70
C ASP A 312 7.41 -4.95 -10.83
N SER A 313 7.21 -5.50 -9.63
CA SER A 313 8.26 -5.75 -8.65
C SER A 313 8.62 -7.23 -8.51
N ALA A 314 9.52 -7.53 -7.57
CA ALA A 314 9.94 -8.89 -7.26
C ALA A 314 8.76 -9.83 -6.95
N LEU A 315 7.74 -9.33 -6.24
CA LEU A 315 6.56 -10.10 -5.88
C LEU A 315 5.75 -10.57 -7.11
N GLU A 316 5.56 -9.69 -8.08
CA GLU A 316 4.80 -9.96 -9.30
C GLU A 316 5.50 -11.05 -10.12
N ILE A 317 6.83 -10.97 -10.24
CA ILE A 317 7.66 -12.02 -10.86
C ILE A 317 7.42 -13.35 -10.18
N VAL A 318 7.55 -13.38 -8.85
CA VAL A 318 7.38 -14.58 -8.03
C VAL A 318 5.97 -15.17 -8.14
N GLY A 319 4.93 -14.32 -8.20
CA GLY A 319 3.55 -14.77 -8.34
C GLY A 319 3.33 -15.62 -9.58
N VAL A 320 3.92 -15.25 -10.73
CA VAL A 320 3.91 -16.06 -11.97
C VAL A 320 4.52 -17.45 -11.76
N LEU A 321 5.52 -17.58 -10.87
CA LEU A 321 6.22 -18.84 -10.60
C LEU A 321 5.39 -19.80 -9.75
N THR A 322 4.56 -19.27 -8.84
CA THR A 322 3.73 -20.10 -7.95
C THR A 322 2.68 -20.91 -8.70
N ASP A 323 2.28 -20.46 -9.89
CA ASP A 323 1.41 -21.22 -10.80
C ASP A 323 2.13 -22.38 -11.52
N MET A 324 3.48 -22.40 -11.48
CA MET A 324 4.29 -23.23 -12.36
C MET A 324 5.15 -24.29 -11.63
N VAL A 325 5.44 -24.18 -10.33
CA VAL A 325 6.55 -24.96 -9.72
C VAL A 325 6.29 -25.42 -8.26
N SER A 326 6.50 -26.73 -7.98
CA SER A 326 6.73 -27.31 -6.63
C SER A 326 8.18 -27.11 -6.19
N GLU A 327 8.60 -27.42 -4.95
CA GLU A 327 9.88 -27.08 -4.26
C GLU A 327 11.24 -26.98 -5.04
N LEU A 328 11.37 -27.42 -6.30
CA LEU A 328 12.55 -27.36 -7.16
C LEU A 328 12.69 -26.01 -7.91
N THR A 329 13.25 -24.96 -7.29
CA THR A 329 12.94 -23.58 -7.73
C THR A 329 14.13 -22.64 -8.01
N ILE A 330 15.38 -22.92 -7.59
CA ILE A 330 16.47 -21.92 -7.76
C ILE A 330 17.00 -21.81 -9.20
N PRO A 331 17.46 -22.88 -9.89
CA PRO A 331 17.97 -22.75 -11.27
C PRO A 331 16.89 -22.34 -12.28
N VAL A 332 15.63 -22.62 -11.95
CA VAL A 332 14.46 -22.27 -12.75
C VAL A 332 14.15 -20.76 -12.62
N LEU A 333 14.35 -20.16 -11.44
CA LEU A 333 14.09 -18.75 -11.18
C LEU A 333 14.85 -17.82 -12.14
N SER A 334 16.17 -18.02 -12.32
CA SER A 334 16.98 -17.19 -13.21
C SER A 334 16.50 -17.21 -14.67
N ARG A 335 16.15 -18.40 -15.19
CA ARG A 335 15.61 -18.54 -16.56
C ARG A 335 14.25 -17.88 -16.70
N LEU A 336 13.43 -17.91 -15.64
CA LEU A 336 12.12 -17.28 -15.64
C LEU A 336 12.21 -15.76 -15.53
N MET A 337 13.19 -15.23 -14.79
CA MET A 337 13.50 -13.81 -14.83
C MET A 337 13.93 -13.36 -16.23
N ASP A 338 14.79 -14.11 -16.91
CA ASP A 338 15.20 -13.80 -18.29
C ASP A 338 13.99 -13.73 -19.24
N ARG A 339 13.02 -14.64 -19.04
CA ARG A 339 11.82 -14.74 -19.87
C ARG A 339 10.78 -13.67 -19.59
N PHE A 340 10.54 -13.33 -18.32
CA PHE A 340 9.38 -12.52 -17.91
C PHE A 340 9.77 -11.12 -17.41
N TYR A 341 11.00 -10.93 -16.94
CA TYR A 341 11.52 -9.68 -16.39
C TYR A 341 12.71 -9.13 -17.20
N GLY A 342 12.68 -9.35 -18.52
CA GLY A 342 13.75 -8.97 -19.44
C GLY A 342 13.98 -7.46 -19.56
N GLU A 343 15.11 -7.08 -20.14
CA GLU A 343 15.49 -5.67 -20.29
C GLU A 343 14.60 -4.93 -21.29
N TYR A 344 14.43 -3.63 -21.10
CA TYR A 344 13.71 -2.77 -22.05
C TYR A 344 14.23 -1.34 -22.02
N ASP A 345 14.05 -0.66 -23.14
CA ASP A 345 14.45 0.72 -23.36
C ASP A 345 13.29 1.55 -23.88
N ASP A 346 13.19 2.76 -23.35
CA ASP A 346 12.37 3.85 -23.88
C ASP A 346 10.89 3.46 -24.01
N VAL A 347 10.34 2.88 -22.94
CA VAL A 347 8.91 2.60 -22.83
C VAL A 347 8.26 3.75 -22.08
N SER A 348 7.28 4.43 -22.70
CA SER A 348 6.58 5.53 -22.05
C SER A 348 5.08 5.34 -22.00
N GLY A 349 4.53 5.56 -20.81
CA GLY A 349 3.11 5.56 -20.52
C GLY A 349 2.78 6.49 -19.36
N THR A 350 1.49 6.74 -19.17
CA THR A 350 0.97 7.34 -17.94
C THR A 350 1.21 6.40 -16.76
N HIS A 351 1.14 6.92 -15.54
CA HIS A 351 1.34 6.11 -14.32
C HIS A 351 0.50 4.81 -14.32
N GLY A 352 -0.80 4.92 -14.61
CA GLY A 352 -1.69 3.76 -14.67
C GLY A 352 -1.48 2.79 -15.84
N GLU A 353 -0.75 3.19 -16.89
CA GLU A 353 -0.42 2.29 -18.00
C GLU A 353 0.86 1.49 -17.75
N LEU A 354 1.75 1.98 -16.87
CA LEU A 354 2.99 1.30 -16.50
C LEU A 354 2.86 0.46 -15.24
N PHE A 355 2.01 0.90 -14.30
CA PHE A 355 1.64 0.15 -13.11
C PHE A 355 0.19 -0.31 -13.28
N THR A 356 -0.04 -1.57 -13.65
CA THR A 356 -1.41 -2.08 -13.92
C THR A 356 -1.93 -2.92 -12.76
N ASP A 357 -3.17 -3.39 -12.88
CA ASP A 357 -3.66 -4.46 -12.02
C ASP A 357 -2.94 -5.77 -12.38
N THR A 358 -2.16 -6.30 -11.45
CA THR A 358 -1.49 -7.58 -11.68
C THR A 358 -2.42 -8.72 -11.29
N THR A 359 -2.46 -9.78 -12.08
CA THR A 359 -3.34 -10.93 -11.85
C THR A 359 -2.71 -11.97 -10.92
N THR A 360 -1.62 -11.64 -10.23
CA THR A 360 -0.89 -12.59 -9.38
C THR A 360 -1.77 -13.13 -8.27
N ARG A 361 -2.34 -14.31 -8.52
CA ARG A 361 -3.13 -15.10 -7.60
C ARG A 361 -2.36 -16.38 -7.35
N GLY A 362 -1.90 -16.59 -6.13
CA GLY A 362 -1.08 -17.76 -5.82
C GLY A 362 -0.53 -17.70 -4.42
N LYS A 363 0.00 -18.83 -3.95
CA LYS A 363 0.66 -18.96 -2.65
C LYS A 363 2.03 -18.28 -2.69
N ALA A 364 2.04 -16.95 -2.79
CA ALA A 364 3.24 -16.14 -2.71
C ALA A 364 3.56 -15.81 -1.25
N TRP A 365 4.83 -15.57 -0.98
CA TRP A 365 5.35 -15.01 0.25
C TRP A 365 5.99 -13.68 -0.08
N GLY A 366 5.54 -12.61 0.58
CA GLY A 366 6.19 -11.31 0.50
C GLY A 366 6.35 -10.71 1.88
N SER A 367 7.58 -10.35 2.23
CA SER A 367 7.94 -9.57 3.41
C SER A 367 8.65 -8.31 2.96
N ALA A 368 8.49 -7.20 3.67
CA ALA A 368 9.19 -5.97 3.33
C ALA A 368 9.57 -5.18 4.57
N MET A 369 10.80 -4.69 4.58
CA MET A 369 11.34 -3.89 5.67
C MET A 369 11.74 -2.49 5.18
N GLY A 370 11.31 -1.45 5.88
CA GLY A 370 11.82 -0.10 5.67
C GLY A 370 13.12 0.07 6.44
N VAL A 371 14.19 0.55 5.79
CA VAL A 371 15.51 0.82 6.37
C VAL A 371 15.98 2.23 5.96
N PRO A 372 16.77 2.92 6.80
CA PRO A 372 17.31 4.23 6.45
C PRO A 372 18.36 4.14 5.35
N LEU A 373 18.50 5.20 4.55
CA LEU A 373 19.70 5.40 3.74
C LEU A 373 20.97 5.36 4.62
N GLY A 374 22.09 4.94 4.04
CA GLY A 374 23.35 4.70 4.75
C GLY A 374 23.47 3.32 5.41
N ARG A 375 22.38 2.53 5.45
CA ARG A 375 22.34 1.16 6.01
C ARG A 375 21.82 0.12 5.01
N VAL A 376 21.59 0.51 3.75
CA VAL A 376 21.00 -0.36 2.72
C VAL A 376 21.99 -1.45 2.34
N ARG A 377 23.25 -1.10 2.09
CA ARG A 377 24.28 -2.10 1.74
C ARG A 377 24.42 -3.16 2.83
N GLU A 378 24.58 -2.73 4.07
CA GLU A 378 24.70 -3.64 5.21
C GLU A 378 23.48 -4.56 5.34
N THR A 379 22.28 -4.02 5.15
CA THR A 379 21.02 -4.80 5.19
C THR A 379 20.98 -5.86 4.08
N VAL A 380 21.32 -5.49 2.85
CA VAL A 380 21.31 -6.42 1.71
C VAL A 380 22.43 -7.45 1.83
N GLU A 381 23.64 -7.06 2.24
CA GLU A 381 24.76 -7.98 2.46
C GLU A 381 24.46 -8.98 3.58
N LEU A 382 23.76 -8.58 4.64
CA LEU A 382 23.26 -9.48 5.67
C LEU A 382 22.28 -10.51 5.07
N ALA A 383 21.30 -10.05 4.29
CA ALA A 383 20.36 -10.96 3.62
C ALA A 383 21.08 -11.92 2.65
N LEU A 384 22.07 -11.43 1.90
CA LEU A 384 22.91 -12.25 1.02
C LEU A 384 23.76 -13.25 1.82
N ALA A 385 24.28 -12.88 2.99
CA ALA A 385 25.00 -13.79 3.88
C ALA A 385 24.10 -14.93 4.38
N VAL A 386 22.87 -14.61 4.78
CA VAL A 386 21.85 -15.62 5.10
C VAL A 386 21.59 -16.50 3.88
N ASN A 387 21.53 -15.95 2.66
CA ASN A 387 21.27 -16.73 1.44
C ASN A 387 22.44 -17.67 1.10
N ARG A 388 23.70 -17.26 1.29
CA ARG A 388 24.86 -18.14 1.10
C ARG A 388 24.82 -19.35 2.04
N ALA A 389 24.40 -19.15 3.29
CA ALA A 389 24.28 -20.23 4.28
C ALA A 389 22.97 -21.03 4.14
N TYR A 390 21.92 -20.43 3.59
CA TYR A 390 20.59 -21.01 3.46
C TYR A 390 19.91 -20.47 2.19
N PRO A 391 20.26 -21.00 1.00
CA PRO A 391 19.72 -20.49 -0.25
C PRO A 391 18.20 -20.61 -0.29
N PHE A 392 17.51 -19.57 -0.72
CA PHE A 392 16.06 -19.63 -0.93
C PHE A 392 15.69 -19.22 -2.37
N PRO A 393 14.60 -19.76 -2.91
CA PRO A 393 14.14 -19.47 -4.27
C PRO A 393 13.28 -18.20 -4.31
N GLY A 394 13.91 -17.06 -4.06
CA GLY A 394 13.23 -15.78 -4.12
C GLY A 394 14.15 -14.65 -4.51
N LEU A 395 13.60 -13.45 -4.49
CA LEU A 395 14.21 -12.22 -4.99
C LEU A 395 14.20 -11.17 -3.90
N PHE A 396 15.14 -10.24 -3.99
CA PHE A 396 15.07 -8.99 -3.24
C PHE A 396 14.60 -7.87 -4.14
N GLY A 397 13.70 -7.04 -3.64
CA GLY A 397 13.35 -5.77 -4.26
C GLY A 397 13.89 -4.62 -3.42
N LEU A 398 14.51 -3.61 -4.04
CA LEU A 398 14.82 -2.34 -3.40
C LEU A 398 13.95 -1.26 -4.01
N ARG A 399 13.14 -0.61 -3.17
CA ARG A 399 12.29 0.52 -3.54
C ARG A 399 12.52 1.70 -2.58
N TYR A 400 12.12 2.90 -2.95
CA TYR A 400 12.37 4.11 -2.15
C TYR A 400 11.12 4.97 -2.01
N ALA A 401 10.93 5.55 -0.83
CA ALA A 401 9.83 6.47 -0.57
C ALA A 401 10.24 7.52 0.47
N LEU A 402 9.78 8.75 0.27
CA LEU A 402 9.98 9.82 1.25
C LEU A 402 9.34 9.45 2.61
N PRO A 403 9.88 9.96 3.73
CA PRO A 403 9.33 9.69 5.05
C PRO A 403 7.90 10.22 5.18
N SER A 404 7.00 9.33 5.59
CA SER A 404 5.59 9.60 5.79
C SER A 404 5.34 10.28 7.13
N ARG A 405 4.31 11.12 7.17
CA ARG A 405 3.82 11.76 8.40
C ARG A 405 2.86 10.88 9.21
N ALA A 406 2.40 9.75 8.65
CA ALA A 406 1.47 8.89 9.37
C ALA A 406 2.12 8.22 10.59
N THR A 407 1.40 8.20 11.71
CA THR A 407 1.98 7.89 13.03
C THR A 407 2.64 6.52 13.09
N LEU A 408 2.10 5.52 12.39
CA LEU A 408 2.69 4.18 12.28
C LEU A 408 3.10 3.82 10.85
N ALA A 409 3.36 4.79 9.97
CA ALA A 409 3.98 4.46 8.68
C ALA A 409 5.33 3.77 8.89
N PHE A 410 5.57 2.71 8.11
CA PHE A 410 6.86 2.02 8.08
C PHE A 410 7.88 2.79 7.20
N THR A 411 7.42 3.50 6.17
CA THR A 411 8.24 4.46 5.42
C THR A 411 8.50 5.73 6.25
N SER A 412 9.28 5.62 7.32
CA SER A 412 9.47 6.71 8.31
C SER A 412 10.92 7.16 8.51
N HIS A 413 11.87 6.54 7.81
CA HIS A 413 13.27 6.94 7.89
C HIS A 413 13.53 8.18 7.01
N ALA A 414 14.18 9.19 7.60
CA ALA A 414 14.64 10.38 6.91
C ALA A 414 16.11 10.22 6.47
N PRO A 415 16.54 10.86 5.36
CA PRO A 415 15.74 11.68 4.46
C PRO A 415 14.87 10.86 3.48
N MET A 416 15.10 9.55 3.41
CA MET A 416 14.39 8.61 2.54
C MET A 416 14.40 7.23 3.21
N THR A 417 13.32 6.47 3.01
CA THR A 417 13.27 5.05 3.38
C THR A 417 13.61 4.21 2.17
N CYS A 418 14.60 3.31 2.26
CA CYS A 418 14.71 2.19 1.35
C CYS A 418 13.84 1.04 1.86
N VAL A 419 13.02 0.45 1.00
CA VAL A 419 12.21 -0.73 1.30
C VAL A 419 12.88 -1.94 0.67
N LEU A 420 13.36 -2.85 1.51
CA LEU A 420 13.84 -4.17 1.11
C LEU A 420 12.68 -5.15 1.14
N ASP A 421 12.17 -5.51 -0.05
CA ASP A 421 11.25 -6.63 -0.23
C ASP A 421 12.03 -7.96 -0.29
N ILE A 422 11.51 -9.00 0.36
CA ILE A 422 11.94 -10.39 0.24
C ILE A 422 10.74 -11.20 -0.24
N ASP A 423 10.73 -11.53 -1.52
CA ASP A 423 9.60 -12.19 -2.17
C ASP A 423 10.00 -13.57 -2.68
N GLY A 424 9.13 -14.57 -2.51
CA GLY A 424 9.36 -15.94 -2.96
C GLY A 424 8.09 -16.78 -2.92
N ALA A 425 8.13 -18.03 -3.38
CA ALA A 425 7.00 -18.93 -3.22
C ALA A 425 6.73 -19.17 -1.72
N ALA A 426 5.46 -19.25 -1.32
CA ALA A 426 5.11 -19.55 0.07
C ALA A 426 5.48 -20.99 0.41
N SER A 427 6.61 -21.12 1.11
CA SER A 427 7.18 -22.39 1.54
C SER A 427 7.80 -22.25 2.92
N THR A 428 7.98 -23.37 3.62
CA THR A 428 8.72 -23.42 4.89
C THR A 428 10.13 -22.85 4.74
N ARG A 429 10.76 -23.04 3.58
CA ARG A 429 12.09 -22.50 3.26
C ARG A 429 12.08 -20.97 3.20
N THR A 430 11.19 -20.36 2.42
CA THR A 430 11.08 -18.89 2.31
C THR A 430 10.73 -18.24 3.65
N LYS A 431 9.84 -18.87 4.43
CA LYS A 431 9.50 -18.44 5.79
C LYS A 431 10.71 -18.49 6.73
N THR A 432 11.44 -19.60 6.72
CA THR A 432 12.64 -19.78 7.56
C THR A 432 13.74 -18.79 7.17
N TYR A 433 13.93 -18.56 5.87
CA TYR A 433 14.85 -17.57 5.35
C TYR A 433 14.51 -16.16 5.86
N SER A 434 13.26 -15.72 5.69
CA SER A 434 12.81 -14.40 6.13
C SER A 434 13.03 -14.19 7.63
N ARG A 435 12.69 -15.19 8.45
CA ARG A 435 12.94 -15.17 9.91
C ARG A 435 14.42 -15.01 10.27
N ARG A 436 15.31 -15.67 9.53
CA ARG A 436 16.77 -15.54 9.75
C ARG A 436 17.24 -14.13 9.41
N VAL A 437 16.73 -13.53 8.35
CA VAL A 437 17.03 -12.12 8.00
C VAL A 437 16.51 -11.19 9.10
N TRP A 438 15.23 -11.29 9.48
CA TRP A 438 14.65 -10.42 10.52
C TRP A 438 15.41 -10.51 11.84
N LYS A 439 15.76 -11.74 12.26
CA LYS A 439 16.58 -11.98 13.45
C LYS A 439 17.96 -11.32 13.31
N GLY A 440 18.62 -11.49 12.17
CA GLY A 440 19.92 -10.87 11.91
C GLY A 440 19.87 -9.34 11.95
N LEU A 441 18.84 -8.72 11.38
CA LEU A 441 18.66 -7.26 11.46
C LEU A 441 18.55 -6.76 12.91
N ALA A 442 17.78 -7.47 13.74
CA ALA A 442 17.65 -7.16 15.15
C ALA A 442 18.96 -7.35 15.93
N GLU A 443 19.67 -8.46 15.71
CA GLU A 443 20.95 -8.75 16.38
C GLU A 443 22.07 -7.77 15.95
N ALA A 444 22.05 -7.30 14.70
CA ALA A 444 23.00 -6.31 14.18
C ALA A 444 22.64 -4.86 14.56
N GLY A 445 21.49 -4.62 15.22
CA GLY A 445 21.03 -3.28 15.55
C GLY A 445 20.79 -2.40 14.31
N ILE A 446 20.39 -3.00 13.18
CA ILE A 446 20.02 -2.25 11.97
C ILE A 446 18.63 -1.65 12.20
N PRO A 447 18.46 -0.32 12.17
CA PRO A 447 17.14 0.31 12.30
C PRO A 447 16.24 -0.14 11.15
N HIS A 448 15.08 -0.69 11.48
CA HIS A 448 14.13 -1.13 10.48
C HIS A 448 12.68 -1.06 10.98
N THR A 449 11.76 -1.04 10.04
CA THR A 449 10.30 -1.18 10.26
C THR A 449 9.72 -2.20 9.29
N PHE A 450 8.44 -2.56 9.42
CA PHE A 450 7.81 -3.58 8.58
C PHE A 450 6.60 -3.05 7.84
N HIS A 451 6.50 -3.36 6.54
CA HIS A 451 5.30 -3.05 5.77
C HIS A 451 4.09 -3.83 6.30
N TRP A 452 3.04 -3.13 6.74
CA TRP A 452 1.90 -3.73 7.44
C TRP A 452 1.03 -4.66 6.58
N GLY A 453 0.99 -4.41 5.27
CA GLY A 453 0.37 -5.32 4.30
C GLY A 453 1.18 -6.57 3.94
N LYS A 454 2.45 -6.67 4.36
CA LYS A 454 3.38 -7.76 4.04
C LYS A 454 3.68 -8.62 5.27
N LEU A 455 4.16 -9.84 5.08
CA LEU A 455 4.37 -10.79 6.17
C LEU A 455 5.47 -10.34 7.13
N HIS A 456 5.14 -10.41 8.42
CA HIS A 456 6.03 -10.22 9.56
C HIS A 456 5.52 -11.06 10.76
N GLU A 457 6.31 -11.18 11.82
CA GLU A 457 5.93 -11.89 13.06
C GLU A 457 6.06 -11.02 14.31
N LEU A 458 5.87 -9.70 14.15
CA LEU A 458 5.83 -8.74 15.24
C LEU A 458 4.77 -9.06 16.30
N ASP A 459 5.12 -8.81 17.55
CA ASP A 459 4.24 -8.72 18.70
C ASP A 459 4.26 -7.29 19.31
N GLY A 460 3.47 -7.05 20.36
CA GLY A 460 3.41 -5.75 21.03
C GLY A 460 4.76 -5.17 21.45
N PRO A 461 5.61 -5.91 22.18
CA PRO A 461 6.96 -5.47 22.50
C PRO A 461 7.80 -5.12 21.27
N ALA A 462 7.77 -5.94 20.21
CA ALA A 462 8.51 -5.66 18.98
C ALA A 462 8.00 -4.40 18.27
N VAL A 463 6.68 -4.18 18.18
CA VAL A 463 6.09 -2.95 17.62
C VAL A 463 6.56 -1.73 18.41
N ARG A 464 6.50 -1.77 19.76
CA ARG A 464 6.97 -0.65 20.60
C ARG A 464 8.45 -0.40 20.46
N GLY A 465 9.26 -1.44 20.29
CA GLY A 465 10.70 -1.33 20.07
C GLY A 465 11.06 -0.69 18.73
N LEU A 466 10.42 -1.14 17.63
CA LEU A 466 10.76 -0.68 16.27
C LEU A 466 10.16 0.68 15.92
N TYR A 467 8.92 0.96 16.35
CA TYR A 467 8.22 2.21 16.04
C TYR A 467 8.34 3.27 17.14
N GLY A 468 8.79 2.88 18.33
CA GLY A 468 8.92 3.76 19.49
C GLY A 468 7.63 3.84 20.32
N ALA A 469 7.77 3.69 21.64
CA ALA A 469 6.68 3.72 22.61
C ALA A 469 5.75 4.93 22.45
N ALA A 470 6.30 6.14 22.33
CA ALA A 470 5.51 7.37 22.20
C ALA A 470 4.64 7.41 20.93
N ARG A 471 5.14 6.90 19.79
CA ARG A 471 4.35 6.83 18.55
C ARG A 471 3.23 5.80 18.67
N VAL A 472 3.50 4.65 19.29
CA VAL A 472 2.49 3.63 19.56
C VAL A 472 1.41 4.16 20.50
N ASP A 473 1.80 4.83 21.58
CA ASP A 473 0.85 5.43 22.53
C ASP A 473 0.01 6.53 21.87
N ALA A 474 0.61 7.38 21.05
CA ALA A 474 -0.10 8.41 20.29
C ALA A 474 -1.13 7.79 19.33
N TRP A 475 -0.78 6.73 18.61
CA TRP A 475 -1.70 6.01 17.72
C TRP A 475 -2.87 5.40 18.49
N SER A 476 -2.60 4.73 19.61
CA SER A 476 -3.64 4.12 20.46
C SER A 476 -4.56 5.17 21.08
N ASN A 477 -4.01 6.29 21.55
CA ASN A 477 -4.79 7.39 22.11
C ASN A 477 -5.69 8.03 21.05
N ALA A 478 -5.18 8.24 19.85
CA ALA A 478 -5.96 8.75 18.73
C ALA A 478 -7.13 7.81 18.36
N ARG A 479 -6.87 6.49 18.32
CA ARG A 479 -7.91 5.49 18.11
C ARG A 479 -9.00 5.55 19.19
N ASN A 480 -8.58 5.64 20.45
CA ASN A 480 -9.50 5.68 21.59
C ASN A 480 -10.32 6.97 21.65
N ALA A 481 -9.78 8.08 21.14
CA ALA A 481 -10.51 9.34 21.02
C ALA A 481 -11.69 9.26 20.02
N LEU A 482 -11.57 8.41 18.99
CA LEU A 482 -12.67 8.16 18.04
C LEU A 482 -13.61 7.05 18.51
N LEU A 483 -13.06 5.98 19.10
CA LEU A 483 -13.79 4.83 19.62
C LEU A 483 -13.93 4.95 21.15
N THR A 484 -14.88 5.77 21.57
CA THR A 484 -14.97 6.27 22.96
C THR A 484 -15.33 5.19 23.98
N THR A 485 -16.05 4.14 23.59
CA THR A 485 -16.44 3.04 24.50
C THR A 485 -15.56 1.79 24.34
N PRO A 486 -15.38 0.99 25.41
CA PRO A 486 -14.71 -0.32 25.30
C PRO A 486 -15.35 -1.24 24.25
N GLU A 487 -16.67 -1.20 24.10
CA GLU A 487 -17.42 -2.03 23.15
C GLU A 487 -17.11 -1.64 21.71
N LEU A 488 -17.01 -0.34 21.41
CA LEU A 488 -16.61 0.16 20.10
C LEU A 488 -15.15 -0.24 19.78
N ARG A 489 -14.24 -0.10 20.74
CA ARG A 489 -12.85 -0.53 20.60
C ARG A 489 -12.75 -2.03 20.36
N ALA A 490 -13.53 -2.83 21.08
CA ALA A 490 -13.57 -4.28 20.87
C ALA A 490 -14.16 -4.63 19.50
N ALA A 491 -15.20 -3.94 19.04
CA ALA A 491 -15.83 -4.19 17.74
C ALA A 491 -14.87 -3.96 16.57
N PHE A 492 -14.04 -2.90 16.62
CA PHE A 492 -13.04 -2.63 15.56
C PHE A 492 -11.67 -3.25 15.82
N ALA A 493 -11.51 -4.05 16.87
CA ALA A 493 -10.31 -4.85 17.08
C ALA A 493 -10.34 -6.13 16.21
N ASN A 494 -9.25 -6.88 16.27
CA ASN A 494 -9.17 -8.29 15.86
C ASN A 494 -7.94 -8.93 16.53
N ASP A 495 -7.74 -10.23 16.32
CA ASP A 495 -6.57 -10.95 16.86
C ASP A 495 -5.23 -10.37 16.41
N TYR A 496 -5.17 -9.80 15.20
CA TYR A 496 -3.95 -9.18 14.68
C TYR A 496 -3.59 -7.89 15.41
N LEU A 497 -4.55 -6.97 15.62
CA LEU A 497 -4.30 -5.77 16.42
C LEU A 497 -3.97 -6.13 17.88
N ARG A 498 -4.62 -7.16 18.45
CA ARG A 498 -4.29 -7.65 19.80
C ARG A 498 -2.86 -8.16 19.89
N SER A 499 -2.42 -8.98 18.93
CA SER A 499 -1.04 -9.50 18.95
C SER A 499 0.00 -8.38 18.85
N LEU A 500 -0.34 -7.28 18.18
CA LEU A 500 0.51 -6.10 18.03
C LEU A 500 0.41 -5.11 19.20
N GLY A 501 -0.47 -5.34 20.19
CA GLY A 501 -0.70 -4.38 21.27
C GLY A 501 -1.37 -3.08 20.82
N LEU A 502 -2.21 -3.14 19.77
CA LEU A 502 -2.88 -2.01 19.12
C LEU A 502 -4.42 -2.10 19.19
N ALA A 503 -4.97 -3.00 20.01
CA ALA A 503 -6.41 -3.28 20.09
C ALA A 503 -7.17 -2.41 21.09
#